data_AF-A0A0G1QSA9-F1
#
_entry.id   AF-A0A0G1QSA9-F1
#
_cell.length_a   1.000
_cell.length_b   1.000
_cell.length_c   1.000
_cell.angle_alpha   90.00
_cell.angle_beta   90.00
_cell.angle_gamma   90.00
#
_symmetry.space_group_name_H-M   'P 1'
#
loop_
_entity.id
_entity.type
_entity.pdbx_description
1 polymer ?
#
loop_
_entity_poly.entity_id
_entity_poly.type
_entity_poly.pdbx_seq_one_letter_code
_entity_poly.pdbx_strand_id
1 'polypeptide(L)'
;MAKLIFDIETAGEDFDSLDETTQKMLTRWVKQNIVANSDEYEKALDGVKHDTVFSPLTSQIVAIGVLDYEKDKGVVYFQAPGENIEKFEENGIEFKPTTEKISGKSEIRRCSC
;
A
#
# COMPACT_ATOMS: atom_id res chain seq x y z
N MET A 1 -17.02 -22.19 11.80
CA MET A 1 -16.72 -20.77 12.08
C MET A 1 -16.30 -20.18 10.75
N ALA A 2 -16.84 -19.04 10.31
CA ALA A 2 -16.40 -18.47 9.03
C ALA A 2 -14.94 -17.99 9.16
N LYS A 3 -14.06 -18.40 8.24
CA LYS A 3 -12.64 -18.04 8.23
C LYS A 3 -12.35 -17.20 6.98
N LEU A 4 -12.07 -15.93 7.19
CA LEU A 4 -11.58 -15.02 6.15
C LEU A 4 -10.08 -14.81 6.33
N ILE A 5 -9.34 -14.91 5.23
CA ILE A 5 -7.90 -14.61 5.17
C ILE A 5 -7.75 -13.31 4.40
N PHE A 6 -6.98 -12.39 4.96
CA PHE A 6 -6.63 -11.12 4.32
C PHE A 6 -5.13 -11.10 4.10
N ASP A 7 -4.75 -10.67 2.91
CA ASP A 7 -3.38 -10.36 2.55
C ASP A 7 -3.35 -8.95 1.97
N ILE A 8 -2.40 -8.12 2.41
CA ILE A 8 -2.36 -6.70 2.07
C ILE A 8 -0.95 -6.34 1.65
N GLU A 9 -0.85 -5.84 0.43
CA GLU A 9 0.42 -5.38 -0.13
C GLU A 9 0.42 -3.86 -0.20
N THR A 10 1.56 -3.28 0.16
CA THR A 10 1.77 -1.83 0.18
C THR A 10 3.01 -1.46 -0.62
N ALA A 11 2.99 -0.26 -1.20
CA ALA A 11 4.16 0.34 -1.82
C ALA A 11 4.43 1.68 -1.15
N GLY A 12 5.69 1.92 -0.80
CA GLY A 12 6.15 3.23 -0.33
C GLY A 12 6.02 4.27 -1.45
N GLU A 13 5.64 5.49 -1.08
CA GLU A 13 5.72 6.63 -1.98
C GLU A 13 7.18 6.96 -2.27
N ASP A 14 7.43 7.51 -3.47
CA ASP A 14 8.74 8.00 -3.84
C ASP A 14 9.13 9.13 -2.87
N PHE A 15 10.23 8.93 -2.14
CA PHE A 15 10.71 9.92 -1.17
C PHE A 15 10.95 11.29 -1.84
N ASP A 16 11.47 11.29 -3.07
CA ASP A 16 11.83 12.52 -3.76
C ASP A 16 10.59 13.26 -4.30
N SER A 17 9.41 12.61 -4.35
CA SER A 17 8.12 13.26 -4.65
C SER A 17 7.40 13.83 -3.42
N LEU A 18 7.83 13.48 -2.20
CA LEU A 18 7.24 14.01 -0.96
C LEU A 18 7.51 15.51 -0.80
N ASP A 19 6.67 16.20 -0.04
CA ASP A 19 6.90 17.61 0.28
C ASP A 19 8.15 17.80 1.16
N GLU A 20 8.77 18.99 1.05
CA GLU A 20 10.03 19.29 1.74
C GLU A 20 9.95 19.14 3.27
N THR A 21 8.78 19.41 3.87
CA THR A 21 8.59 19.29 5.32
C THR A 21 8.63 17.83 5.72
N THR A 22 7.93 16.97 5.00
CA THR A 22 7.93 15.51 5.22
C THR A 22 9.33 14.93 5.02
N GLN A 23 10.01 15.24 3.92
CA GLN A 23 11.39 14.79 3.68
C GLN A 23 12.34 15.20 4.81
N LYS A 24 12.22 16.45 5.29
CA LYS A 24 13.03 16.96 6.40
C LYS A 24 12.73 16.24 7.71
N MET A 25 11.46 15.93 7.99
CA MET A 25 11.09 15.21 9.21
C MET A 25 11.59 13.77 9.20
N LEU A 26 11.42 13.05 8.09
CA LEU A 26 11.89 11.67 7.93
C LEU A 26 13.41 11.56 8.08
N THR A 27 14.15 12.53 7.53
CA THR A 27 15.63 12.56 7.60
C THR A 27 16.20 13.25 8.84
N ARG A 28 15.33 13.79 9.72
CA ARG A 28 15.76 14.62 10.86
C ARG A 28 16.71 13.88 11.79
N TRP A 29 16.39 12.64 12.12
CA TRP A 29 17.19 11.85 13.06
C TRP A 29 18.57 11.53 12.48
N VAL A 30 18.66 11.19 11.18
CA VAL A 30 19.93 10.95 10.47
C VAL A 30 20.82 12.20 10.59
N LYS A 31 20.27 13.36 10.25
CA LYS A 31 20.97 14.65 10.29
C LYS A 31 21.41 15.08 11.70
N GLN A 32 20.73 14.60 12.75
CA GLN A 32 21.04 14.96 14.13
C GLN A 32 22.03 13.99 14.80
N ASN A 33 22.10 12.74 14.36
CA ASN A 33 22.81 11.68 15.07
C ASN A 33 23.99 11.09 14.28
N ILE A 34 24.09 11.35 12.97
CA ILE A 34 25.12 10.78 12.11
C ILE A 34 25.96 11.91 11.51
N VAL A 35 27.29 11.69 11.44
CA VAL A 35 28.25 12.64 10.89
C VAL A 35 27.96 12.85 9.40
N ALA A 36 27.72 14.11 9.01
CA ALA A 36 27.41 14.48 7.63
C ALA A 36 28.51 14.05 6.64
N ASN A 37 28.10 13.59 5.45
CA ASN A 37 28.95 13.10 4.35
C ASN A 37 29.82 11.87 4.70
N SER A 38 29.49 11.13 5.76
CA SER A 38 30.08 9.82 6.01
C SER A 38 29.36 8.74 5.20
N ASP A 39 30.02 7.60 4.97
CA ASP A 39 29.38 6.44 4.31
C ASP A 39 28.14 5.95 5.07
N GLU A 40 28.13 6.10 6.40
CA GLU A 40 26.98 5.75 7.25
C GLU A 40 25.81 6.72 7.05
N TYR A 41 26.10 8.00 6.83
CA TYR A 41 25.08 9.02 6.59
C TYR A 41 24.31 8.75 5.30
N GLU A 42 25.01 8.48 4.19
CA GLU A 42 24.36 8.17 2.91
C GLU A 42 23.55 6.87 2.99
N LYS A 43 24.09 5.82 3.61
CA LYS A 43 23.35 4.56 3.84
C LYS A 43 22.10 4.75 4.69
N ALA A 44 22.17 5.60 5.71
CA ALA A 44 21.02 5.88 6.55
C ALA A 44 19.95 6.69 5.81
N LEU A 45 20.34 7.62 4.93
CA LEU A 45 19.40 8.33 4.05
C LEU A 45 18.74 7.37 3.06
N ASP A 46 19.50 6.48 2.42
CA ASP A 46 18.95 5.47 1.52
C ASP A 46 17.98 4.53 2.25
N GLY A 47 18.32 4.13 3.49
CA GLY A 47 17.42 3.38 4.36
C GLY A 47 16.09 4.09 4.59
N VAL A 48 16.12 5.39 4.91
CA VAL A 48 14.90 6.20 5.06
C VAL A 48 14.05 6.21 3.79
N LYS A 49 14.67 6.26 2.59
CA LYS A 49 13.94 6.20 1.32
C LYS A 49 13.27 4.84 1.10
N HIS A 50 13.91 3.75 1.50
CA HIS A 50 13.34 2.40 1.39
C HIS A 50 12.25 2.13 2.44
N ASP A 51 12.35 2.75 3.61
CA ASP A 51 11.45 2.50 4.73
C ASP A 51 10.10 3.22 4.61
N THR A 52 9.87 4.02 3.55
CA THR A 52 8.60 4.73 3.33
C THR A 52 7.40 3.78 3.27
N VAL A 53 7.62 2.52 2.86
CA VAL A 53 6.61 1.45 2.83
C VAL A 53 6.04 1.11 4.21
N PHE A 54 6.81 1.29 5.29
CA PHE A 54 6.42 0.87 6.64
C PHE A 54 5.52 1.86 7.38
N SER A 55 5.25 3.04 6.81
CA SER A 55 4.38 4.04 7.42
C SER A 55 3.09 4.19 6.62
N PRO A 56 1.90 4.03 7.25
CA PRO A 56 0.61 4.23 6.58
C PRO A 56 0.39 5.64 6.01
N LEU A 57 1.24 6.61 6.35
CA LEU A 57 1.17 7.98 5.85
C LEU A 57 2.07 8.21 4.63
N THR A 58 3.01 7.30 4.37
CA THR A 58 4.02 7.40 3.30
C THR A 58 4.00 6.17 2.40
N SER A 59 3.03 5.28 2.60
CA SER A 59 2.78 4.12 1.77
C SER A 59 1.32 4.09 1.35
N GLN A 60 1.08 3.44 0.22
CA GLN A 60 -0.24 3.22 -0.33
C GLN A 60 -0.55 1.73 -0.42
N ILE A 61 -1.81 1.36 -0.26
CA ILE A 61 -2.25 -0.03 -0.46
C ILE A 61 -2.34 -0.31 -1.96
N VAL A 62 -1.49 -1.21 -2.47
CA VAL A 62 -1.46 -1.58 -3.89
C VAL A 62 -2.27 -2.83 -4.20
N ALA A 63 -2.44 -3.73 -3.22
CA ALA A 63 -3.34 -4.88 -3.36
C ALA A 63 -3.95 -5.32 -2.02
N ILE A 64 -5.16 -5.85 -2.08
CA ILE A 64 -5.86 -6.52 -0.98
C ILE A 64 -6.43 -7.83 -1.52
N GLY A 65 -5.87 -8.96 -1.05
CA GLY A 65 -6.44 -10.29 -1.25
C GLY A 65 -7.39 -10.64 -0.10
N VAL A 66 -8.57 -11.14 -0.44
CA VAL A 66 -9.53 -11.67 0.53
C VAL A 66 -9.94 -13.06 0.09
N LEU A 67 -9.79 -14.06 0.97
CA LEU A 67 -10.19 -15.44 0.73
C LEU A 67 -11.18 -15.91 1.79
N ASP A 68 -12.36 -16.35 1.36
CA ASP A 68 -13.28 -17.16 2.17
C ASP A 68 -12.83 -18.63 2.09
N TYR A 69 -12.09 -19.06 3.12
CA TYR A 69 -11.47 -20.39 3.17
C TYR A 69 -12.50 -21.52 3.10
N GLU A 70 -13.70 -21.30 3.64
CA GLU A 70 -14.74 -22.33 3.67
C GLU A 70 -15.44 -22.49 2.31
N LYS A 71 -15.50 -21.41 1.52
CA LYS A 71 -16.18 -21.41 0.22
C LYS A 71 -15.23 -21.55 -0.97
N ASP A 72 -13.92 -21.51 -0.72
CA ASP A 72 -12.88 -21.43 -1.74
C ASP A 72 -13.15 -20.32 -2.75
N LYS A 73 -13.54 -19.15 -2.24
CA LYS A 73 -13.85 -17.96 -3.04
C LYS A 73 -12.94 -16.81 -2.64
N GLY A 74 -12.24 -16.26 -3.63
CA GLY A 74 -11.32 -15.15 -3.44
C GLY A 74 -11.73 -13.90 -4.21
N VAL A 75 -11.32 -12.75 -3.71
CA VAL A 75 -11.30 -11.50 -4.46
C VAL A 75 -9.98 -10.78 -4.22
N VAL A 76 -9.38 -10.24 -5.27
CA VAL A 76 -8.18 -9.39 -5.21
C VAL A 76 -8.56 -8.01 -5.70
N TYR A 77 -8.46 -7.02 -4.82
CA TYR A 77 -8.52 -5.62 -5.19
C TYR A 77 -7.10 -5.13 -5.44
N PHE A 78 -6.84 -4.46 -6.55
CA PHE A 78 -5.49 -3.99 -6.87
C PHE A 78 -5.52 -2.63 -7.56
N GLN A 79 -4.43 -1.87 -7.40
CA GLN A 79 -4.25 -0.63 -8.14
C GLN A 79 -3.71 -0.90 -9.54
N ALA A 80 -4.23 -0.19 -10.54
CA ALA A 80 -3.74 -0.21 -11.92
C ALA A 80 -3.66 1.23 -12.48
N PRO A 81 -2.81 2.10 -11.90
CA PRO A 81 -2.77 3.51 -12.28
C PRO A 81 -2.36 3.66 -13.75
N GLY A 82 -3.15 4.40 -14.52
CA GLY A 82 -2.90 4.62 -15.96
C GLY A 82 -3.39 3.50 -16.87
N GLU A 83 -3.91 2.41 -16.31
CA GLU A 83 -4.48 1.30 -17.08
C GLU A 83 -6.00 1.20 -16.85
N ASN A 84 -6.73 0.84 -17.91
CA ASN A 84 -8.16 0.56 -17.81
C ASN A 84 -8.38 -0.94 -17.97
N ILE A 85 -8.27 -1.64 -16.85
CA ILE A 85 -8.47 -3.08 -16.77
C ILE A 85 -9.93 -3.32 -16.40
N GLU A 86 -10.62 -4.19 -17.12
CA GLU A 86 -11.93 -4.67 -16.69
C GLU A 86 -11.76 -5.75 -15.62
N LYS A 87 -12.72 -5.87 -14.70
CA LYS A 87 -12.71 -6.96 -13.73
C LYS A 87 -12.73 -8.31 -14.46
N PHE A 88 -11.96 -9.26 -13.96
CA PHE A 88 -11.84 -10.59 -14.55
C PHE A 88 -11.79 -11.66 -13.46
N GLU A 89 -11.94 -12.92 -13.86
CA GLU A 89 -11.83 -14.06 -12.96
C GLU A 89 -10.72 -14.98 -13.46
N GLU A 90 -9.83 -15.38 -12.56
CA GLU A 90 -8.77 -16.33 -12.83
C GLU A 90 -8.66 -17.31 -11.66
N ASN A 91 -8.65 -18.62 -11.95
CA ASN A 91 -8.55 -19.68 -10.95
C ASN A 91 -9.58 -19.58 -9.78
N GLY A 92 -10.80 -19.10 -10.07
CA GLY A 92 -11.85 -18.92 -9.05
C GLY A 92 -11.70 -17.69 -8.16
N ILE A 93 -10.76 -16.80 -8.49
CA ILE A 93 -10.51 -15.54 -7.80
C ILE A 93 -10.95 -14.38 -8.70
N GLU A 94 -11.79 -13.49 -8.17
CA GLU A 94 -12.24 -12.29 -8.88
C GLU A 94 -11.20 -11.16 -8.69
N PHE A 95 -10.67 -10.62 -9.79
CA PHE A 95 -9.71 -9.51 -9.79
C PHE A 95 -10.44 -8.20 -10.11
N LYS A 96 -10.33 -7.22 -9.21
CA LYS A 96 -11.01 -5.92 -9.29
C LYS A 96 -9.99 -4.78 -9.24
N PRO A 97 -9.73 -4.11 -10.37
CA PRO A 97 -8.95 -2.89 -10.36
C PRO A 97 -9.71 -1.81 -9.59
N THR A 98 -9.02 -1.13 -8.69
CA THR A 98 -9.56 -0.05 -7.84
C THR A 98 -8.50 1.04 -7.65
N THR A 99 -8.87 2.11 -6.97
CA THR A 99 -7.92 3.12 -6.50
C THR A 99 -7.97 3.19 -4.99
N GLU A 100 -6.88 3.62 -4.36
CA GLU A 100 -6.81 3.76 -2.91
C GLU A 100 -7.93 4.65 -2.34
N LYS A 101 -8.24 5.75 -3.02
CA LYS A 101 -9.28 6.72 -2.60
C LYS A 101 -10.70 6.14 -2.62
N ILE A 102 -10.95 5.07 -3.39
CA ILE A 102 -12.28 4.45 -3.51
C ILE A 102 -12.58 3.53 -2.32
N SER A 103 -11.58 3.08 -1.57
CA SER A 103 -11.77 2.18 -0.41
C SER A 103 -12.64 2.76 0.73
N GLY A 104 -12.93 4.08 0.71
CA GLY A 104 -13.76 4.76 1.69
C GLY A 104 -15.21 5.06 1.30
N LYS A 105 -15.63 4.91 0.02
CA LYS A 105 -17.02 5.24 -0.41
C LYS A 105 -17.52 4.36 -1.56
N SER A 106 -18.67 3.70 -1.30
CA SER A 106 -19.56 2.93 -2.20
C SER A 106 -19.07 1.50 -2.56
N GLU A 107 -19.83 0.42 -2.45
CA GLU A 107 -21.27 0.17 -2.32
C GLU A 107 -21.55 -0.93 -1.28
N ILE A 108 -21.87 -0.58 -0.04
CA ILE A 108 -22.63 -1.50 0.82
C ILE A 108 -24.06 -1.46 0.29
N ARG A 109 -24.38 -2.33 -0.68
CA ARG A 109 -25.77 -2.63 -1.00
C ARG A 109 -26.40 -3.20 0.28
N ARG A 110 -27.18 -2.38 1.00
CA ARG A 110 -28.12 -2.87 1.99
C ARG A 110 -28.99 -3.91 1.27
N CYS A 111 -28.84 -5.17 1.65
CA CYS A 111 -29.83 -6.17 1.33
C CYS A 111 -31.12 -5.72 2.02
N SER A 112 -32.06 -5.18 1.25
CA SER A 112 -33.40 -4.90 1.73
C SER A 112 -34.07 -6.25 2.00
N CYS A 113 -34.23 -6.59 3.28
CA CYS A 113 -35.25 -7.54 3.70
C CYS A 113 -36.64 -6.95 3.44
#